data_AF-A0A0N4W3H4-F1
#
_entry.id   AF-A0A0N4W3H4-F1
#
_cell.length_a   1.000
_cell.length_b   1.000
_cell.length_c   1.000
_cell.angle_alpha   90.00
_cell.angle_beta   90.00
_cell.angle_gamma   90.00
#
_symmetry.space_group_name_H-M   'P 1'
#
loop_
_entity.id
_entity.type
_entity.pdbx_description
1 polymer ?
#
loop_
_entity_poly.entity_id
_entity_poly.type
_entity_poly.pdbx_seq_one_letter_code
_entity_poly.pdbx_strand_id
1 'polypeptide(L)'
;MTAIKSKEDVRIALEVMSQIQARLCKERDELRVLLSSPLMVCELTELSSEFTSISSGYDDAVERINNLVSSLQKLDEVWTEWSEQLKGIRDQMNRIEDNLKADKFDQLQISEEMELCQERMNSLETMCNYLTTSLQSVQGSESSAALPDFRSEIVLYENAMEQLKTRFQEHFRIPTPPGPVTIPKEPQQCTKRRVKTQSTLTQTSILPRPHQSLGSRLYKAIAASTVAKLVFILALLATMATLIYVGLFGTTFGPHLIYVNGPPPV
;
A
#
# COMPACT_ATOMS: atom_id res chain seq x y z
N MET A 1 6.78 10.56 -4.24
CA MET A 1 7.34 9.34 -3.61
C MET A 1 7.59 8.32 -4.71
N THR A 2 8.68 7.56 -4.62
CA THR A 2 8.85 6.34 -5.42
C THR A 2 7.73 5.36 -5.08
N ALA A 3 7.29 4.56 -6.06
CA ALA A 3 6.23 3.60 -5.85
C ALA A 3 6.64 2.54 -4.81
N ILE A 4 5.78 2.30 -3.82
CA ILE A 4 5.96 1.22 -2.84
C ILE A 4 5.52 -0.08 -3.50
N LYS A 5 6.47 -0.97 -3.81
CA LYS A 5 6.22 -2.26 -4.46
C LYS A 5 6.49 -3.44 -3.54
N SER A 6 7.17 -3.21 -2.43
CA SER A 6 7.58 -4.24 -1.48
C SER A 6 7.54 -3.70 -0.04
N LYS A 7 7.57 -4.62 0.92
CA LYS A 7 7.71 -4.29 2.34
C LYS A 7 8.98 -3.48 2.61
N GLU A 8 10.06 -3.78 1.89
CA GLU A 8 11.31 -3.03 2.04
C GLU A 8 11.18 -1.58 1.58
N ASP A 9 10.40 -1.33 0.53
CA ASP A 9 10.10 0.05 0.10
C ASP A 9 9.33 0.82 1.18
N VAL A 10 8.44 0.16 1.94
CA VAL A 10 7.75 0.78 3.09
C VAL A 10 8.76 1.18 4.16
N ARG A 11 9.71 0.32 4.49
CA ARG A 11 10.73 0.61 5.51
C ARG A 11 11.66 1.73 5.09
N ILE A 12 12.12 1.72 3.84
CA ILE A 12 12.96 2.80 3.29
C ILE A 12 12.18 4.11 3.30
N ALA A 13 10.92 4.10 2.87
CA ALA A 13 10.07 5.29 2.90
C ALA A 13 9.85 5.79 4.33
N LEU A 14 9.60 4.89 5.29
CA LEU A 14 9.42 5.21 6.69
C LEU A 14 10.68 5.85 7.29
N GLU A 15 11.86 5.30 7.02
CA GLU A 15 13.14 5.85 7.47
C GLU A 15 13.36 7.26 6.92
N VAL A 16 13.23 7.44 5.61
CA VAL A 16 13.39 8.75 4.95
C VAL A 16 12.39 9.77 5.51
N MET A 17 11.11 9.39 5.65
CA MET A 17 10.08 10.29 6.17
C MET A 17 10.29 10.63 7.64
N SER A 18 10.78 9.70 8.45
CA SER A 18 11.13 9.95 9.86
C SER A 18 12.32 10.91 9.99
N GLN A 19 13.32 10.80 9.11
CA GLN A 19 14.42 11.76 9.05
C GLN A 19 13.95 13.16 8.64
N ILE A 20 13.06 13.26 7.65
CA ILE A 20 12.46 14.53 7.23
C ILE A 20 11.63 15.13 8.37
N GLN A 21 10.82 14.32 9.05
CA GLN A 21 10.03 14.72 10.21
C GLN A 21 10.92 15.34 11.29
N ALA A 22 12.01 14.65 11.65
CA ALA A 22 12.94 15.14 12.68
C ALA A 22 13.56 16.49 12.31
N ARG A 23 13.97 16.66 11.04
CA ARG A 23 14.54 17.93 10.55
C ARG A 23 13.52 19.05 10.55
N LEU A 24 12.32 18.82 10.04
CA LEU A 24 11.27 19.84 9.98
C LEU A 24 10.78 20.26 11.37
N CYS A 25 10.65 19.31 12.31
CA CYS A 25 10.34 19.63 13.70
C CYS A 25 11.42 20.55 14.30
N LYS A 26 12.70 20.24 14.07
CA LYS A 26 13.82 21.05 14.53
C LYS A 26 13.81 22.46 13.92
N GLU A 27 13.68 22.58 12.60
CA GLU A 27 13.62 23.88 11.90
C GLU A 27 12.45 24.74 12.37
N ARG A 28 11.27 24.13 12.57
CA ARG A 28 10.10 24.80 13.14
C ARG A 28 10.39 25.33 14.54
N ASP A 29 11.01 24.52 15.39
CA ASP A 29 11.30 24.93 16.77
C ASP A 29 12.34 26.05 16.82
N GLU A 30 13.36 26.01 15.95
CA GLU A 30 14.31 27.10 15.75
C GLU A 30 13.62 28.39 15.28
N LEU A 31 12.70 28.29 14.31
CA LEU A 31 11.93 29.43 13.81
C LEU A 31 11.04 30.05 14.91
N ARG A 32 10.40 29.23 15.74
CA ARG A 32 9.62 29.73 16.89
C ARG A 32 10.48 30.48 17.89
N VAL A 33 11.69 29.98 18.18
CA VAL A 33 12.63 30.66 19.07
C VAL A 33 13.05 32.01 18.49
N LEU A 34 13.34 32.07 17.18
CA LEU A 34 13.69 33.32 16.50
C LEU A 34 12.55 34.35 16.54
N LEU A 35 11.32 33.91 16.25
CA LEU A 35 10.10 34.73 16.33
C LEU A 35 9.81 35.25 17.74
N SER A 36 10.18 34.47 18.76
CA SER A 36 10.01 34.86 20.17
C SER A 36 11.09 35.83 20.65
N SER A 37 12.09 36.15 19.83
CA SER A 37 13.17 37.06 20.23
C SER A 37 12.68 38.52 20.32
N PRO A 38 13.14 39.29 21.32
CA PRO A 38 12.73 40.70 21.49
C PRO A 38 12.99 41.57 20.25
N LEU A 39 14.05 41.26 19.49
CA LEU A 39 14.43 41.96 18.27
C LEU A 39 13.37 41.77 17.16
N MET A 40 12.90 40.53 16.96
CA MET A 40 11.84 40.24 15.98
C MET A 40 10.48 40.82 16.40
N VAL A 41 10.16 40.80 17.69
CA VAL A 41 8.87 41.29 18.19
C VAL A 41 8.78 42.82 18.14
N CYS A 42 9.86 43.52 18.50
CA CYS A 42 9.81 44.97 18.71
C CYS A 42 10.40 45.81 17.57
N GLU A 43 11.45 45.34 16.89
CA GLU A 43 12.18 46.16 15.90
C GLU A 43 11.85 45.77 14.45
N LEU A 44 11.39 44.54 14.23
CA LEU A 44 11.13 43.96 12.90
C LEU A 44 9.68 43.46 12.79
N THR A 45 8.71 44.22 13.28
CA THR A 45 7.31 43.79 13.41
C THR A 45 6.65 43.41 12.07
N GLU A 46 6.95 44.12 10.97
CA GLU A 46 6.44 43.76 9.64
C GLU A 46 7.02 42.40 9.17
N LEU A 47 8.32 42.20 9.35
CA LEU A 47 9.00 40.95 9.01
C LEU A 47 8.54 39.79 9.92
N SER A 48 8.27 40.07 11.19
CA SER A 48 7.70 39.12 12.15
C SER A 48 6.34 38.58 11.71
N SER A 49 5.52 39.41 11.07
CA SER A 49 4.24 38.95 10.51
C SER A 49 4.41 37.95 9.36
N GLU A 50 5.40 38.16 8.48
CA GLU A 50 5.73 37.22 7.40
C GLU A 50 6.28 35.90 7.96
N PHE A 51 7.22 35.97 8.91
CA PHE A 51 7.76 34.77 9.56
C PHE A 51 6.72 34.01 10.38
N THR A 52 5.72 34.68 10.95
CA THR A 52 4.60 34.02 11.63
C THR A 52 3.75 33.22 10.63
N SER A 53 3.50 33.77 9.43
CA SER A 53 2.85 33.02 8.35
C SER A 53 3.70 31.83 7.91
N ILE A 54 5.01 31.98 7.76
CA ILE A 54 5.93 30.87 7.47
C ILE A 54 5.88 29.81 8.58
N SER A 55 5.87 30.21 9.85
CA SER A 55 5.77 29.29 10.99
C SER A 55 4.47 28.49 10.97
N SER A 56 3.34 29.10 10.62
CA SER A 56 2.08 28.36 10.44
C SER A 56 2.15 27.35 9.30
N GLY A 57 2.80 27.70 8.18
CA GLY A 57 3.05 26.76 7.08
C GLY A 57 3.95 25.59 7.48
N TYR A 58 4.95 25.83 8.36
CA TYR A 58 5.76 24.77 8.95
C TYR A 58 4.94 23.85 9.86
N ASP A 59 4.02 24.40 10.66
CA ASP A 59 3.11 23.60 11.48
C ASP A 59 2.24 22.68 10.63
N ASP A 60 1.63 23.19 9.56
CA ASP A 60 0.85 22.40 8.60
C ASP A 60 1.69 21.34 7.89
N ALA A 61 2.96 21.64 7.58
CA ALA A 61 3.87 20.70 6.95
C ALA A 61 4.28 19.55 7.90
N VAL A 62 4.61 19.90 9.15
CA VAL A 62 4.94 18.93 10.20
C VAL A 62 3.74 18.03 10.49
N GLU A 63 2.53 18.58 10.60
CA GLU A 63 1.32 17.78 10.81
C GLU A 63 1.10 16.78 9.68
N ARG A 64 1.22 17.21 8.42
CA ARG A 64 1.07 16.32 7.26
C ARG A 64 2.11 15.20 7.25
N ILE A 65 3.35 15.50 7.60
CA ILE A 65 4.42 14.49 7.66
C ILE A 65 4.24 13.54 8.84
N ASN A 66 3.79 14.03 10.00
CA ASN A 66 3.43 13.17 11.13
C ASN A 66 2.33 12.16 10.74
N ASN A 67 1.30 12.62 10.02
CA ASN A 67 0.23 11.76 9.54
C ASN A 67 0.73 10.72 8.52
N LEU A 68 1.63 11.12 7.62
CA LEU A 68 2.25 10.21 6.65
C LEU A 68 3.14 9.16 7.33
N VAL A 69 4.00 9.57 8.27
CA VAL A 69 4.86 8.66 9.05
C VAL A 69 4.00 7.67 9.83
N SER A 70 2.95 8.14 10.52
CA SER A 70 2.02 7.28 11.26
C SER A 70 1.32 6.27 10.35
N SER A 71 0.95 6.69 9.14
CA SER A 71 0.34 5.82 8.13
C SER A 71 1.32 4.75 7.62
N LEU A 72 2.59 5.13 7.38
CA LEU A 72 3.65 4.21 6.98
C LEU A 72 4.00 3.21 8.10
N GLN A 73 4.02 3.64 9.36
CA GLN A 73 4.22 2.74 10.51
C GLN A 73 3.13 1.68 10.60
N LYS A 74 1.86 2.11 10.52
CA LYS A 74 0.72 1.19 10.54
C LYS A 74 0.72 0.26 9.33
N LEU A 75 1.17 0.74 8.18
CA LEU A 75 1.32 -0.10 6.99
C LEU A 75 2.41 -1.17 7.17
N ASP A 76 3.56 -0.83 7.75
CA ASP A 76 4.64 -1.79 8.05
C ASP A 76 4.20 -2.84 9.08
N GLU A 77 3.44 -2.43 10.11
CA GLU A 77 2.87 -3.32 11.12
C GLU A 77 1.93 -4.36 10.48
N VAL A 78 0.91 -3.91 9.74
CA VAL A 78 -0.05 -4.83 9.11
C VAL A 78 0.60 -5.70 8.05
N TRP A 79 1.59 -5.19 7.31
CA TRP A 79 2.32 -6.02 6.33
C TRP A 79 3.17 -7.07 7.06
N THR A 80 3.73 -6.74 8.22
CA THR A 80 4.44 -7.70 9.07
C THR A 80 3.52 -8.80 9.54
N GLU A 81 2.38 -8.45 10.12
CA GLU A 81 1.37 -9.41 10.59
C GLU A 81 0.86 -10.30 9.44
N TRP A 82 0.54 -9.70 8.29
CA TRP A 82 0.14 -10.44 7.10
C TRP A 82 1.19 -11.47 6.66
N SER A 83 2.47 -11.09 6.65
CA SER A 83 3.56 -12.01 6.28
C SER A 83 3.74 -13.14 7.30
N GLU A 84 3.54 -12.87 8.59
CA GLU A 84 3.62 -13.87 9.65
C GLU A 84 2.46 -14.87 9.59
N GLN A 85 1.24 -14.38 9.36
CA GLN A 85 0.05 -15.22 9.17
C GLN A 85 0.21 -16.11 7.94
N LEU A 86 0.72 -15.57 6.83
CA LEU A 86 0.99 -16.35 5.61
C LEU A 86 2.01 -17.47 5.86
N LYS A 87 3.09 -17.16 6.59
CA LYS A 87 4.07 -18.16 7.01
C LYS A 87 3.43 -19.21 7.92
N GLY A 88 2.60 -18.80 8.87
CA GLY A 88 1.87 -19.69 9.77
C GLY A 88 0.94 -20.65 9.04
N ILE A 89 0.23 -20.19 8.00
CA ILE A 89 -0.58 -21.07 7.14
C ILE A 89 0.31 -22.07 6.40
N ARG A 90 1.41 -21.62 5.78
CA ARG A 90 2.34 -22.51 5.08
C ARG A 90 2.89 -23.60 6.00
N ASP A 91 3.33 -23.22 7.20
CA ASP A 91 3.88 -24.16 8.18
C ASP A 91 2.83 -25.18 8.64
N GLN A 92 1.57 -24.76 8.81
CA GLN A 92 0.47 -25.67 9.13
C GLN A 92 0.13 -26.61 7.97
N MET A 93 0.04 -26.10 6.74
CA MET A 93 -0.23 -26.94 5.56
C MET A 93 0.85 -28.00 5.37
N ASN A 94 2.12 -27.62 5.53
CA ASN A 94 3.24 -28.57 5.50
C ASN A 94 3.12 -29.62 6.61
N ARG A 95 2.76 -29.21 7.83
CA ARG A 95 2.55 -30.14 8.95
C ARG A 95 1.41 -31.11 8.68
N ILE A 96 0.29 -30.65 8.12
CA ILE A 96 -0.82 -31.51 7.71
C ILE A 96 -0.37 -32.49 6.62
N GLU A 97 0.44 -32.04 5.65
CA GLU A 97 0.94 -32.89 4.58
C GLU A 97 1.94 -33.94 5.09
N ASP A 98 2.86 -33.54 5.96
CA ASP A 98 3.84 -34.43 6.59
C ASP A 98 3.20 -35.43 7.53
N ASN A 99 2.15 -34.99 8.23
CA ASN A 99 1.21 -35.88 8.88
C ASN A 99 0.66 -36.81 7.80
N LEU A 100 -0.24 -36.41 6.90
CA LEU A 100 -0.86 -37.29 5.87
C LEU A 100 0.05 -38.36 5.21
N LYS A 101 1.34 -38.07 4.99
CA LYS A 101 2.35 -39.03 4.50
C LYS A 101 2.76 -40.14 5.49
N ALA A 102 2.79 -39.84 6.79
CA ALA A 102 3.30 -40.72 7.86
C ALA A 102 2.30 -41.78 8.38
N ASP A 103 1.11 -41.87 7.79
CA ASP A 103 -0.05 -42.72 8.13
C ASP A 103 -0.40 -42.83 9.64
N LYS A 104 -0.11 -41.78 10.41
CA LYS A 104 -0.30 -41.67 11.87
C LYS A 104 -1.08 -40.41 12.25
N PHE A 105 -2.40 -40.38 12.09
CA PHE A 105 -3.17 -39.17 12.42
C PHE A 105 -4.45 -39.45 13.17
N ASP A 106 -4.73 -38.55 14.09
CA ASP A 106 -6.05 -38.35 14.63
C ASP A 106 -6.85 -37.47 13.65
N GLN A 107 -7.96 -37.99 13.13
CA GLN A 107 -8.81 -37.31 12.16
C GLN A 107 -9.29 -35.95 12.69
N LEU A 108 -9.56 -35.88 13.99
CA LEU A 108 -10.00 -34.67 14.66
C LEU A 108 -8.92 -33.59 14.62
N GLN A 109 -7.67 -33.97 14.88
CA GLN A 109 -6.53 -33.05 14.91
C GLN A 109 -6.26 -32.43 13.53
N ILE A 110 -6.30 -33.23 12.45
CA ILE A 110 -6.10 -32.67 11.10
C ILE A 110 -7.27 -31.78 10.70
N SER A 111 -8.50 -32.15 11.06
CA SER A 111 -9.67 -31.32 10.78
C SER A 111 -9.60 -29.97 11.50
N GLU A 112 -9.18 -29.95 12.77
CA GLU A 112 -8.96 -28.71 13.53
C GLU A 112 -7.83 -27.85 12.93
N GLU A 113 -6.71 -28.47 12.52
CA GLU A 113 -5.62 -27.74 11.88
C GLU A 113 -6.04 -27.13 10.53
N MET A 114 -6.88 -27.81 9.75
CA MET A 114 -7.44 -27.27 8.51
C MET A 114 -8.43 -26.13 8.75
N GLU A 115 -9.28 -26.22 9.80
CA GLU A 115 -10.19 -25.14 10.17
C GLU A 115 -9.42 -23.89 10.60
N LEU A 116 -8.37 -24.06 11.42
CA LEU A 116 -7.50 -22.97 11.83
C LEU A 116 -6.78 -22.30 10.64
N CYS A 117 -6.36 -23.09 9.64
CA CYS A 117 -5.81 -22.50 8.42
C CYS A 117 -6.86 -21.69 7.64
N GLN A 118 -8.11 -22.16 7.58
CA GLN A 118 -9.19 -21.44 6.91
C GLN A 118 -9.49 -20.11 7.62
N GLU A 119 -9.54 -20.11 8.95
CA GLU A 119 -9.70 -18.88 9.75
C GLU A 119 -8.59 -17.87 9.48
N ARG A 120 -7.33 -18.34 9.46
CA ARG A 120 -6.17 -17.50 9.12
C ARG A 120 -6.24 -16.97 7.69
N MET A 121 -6.73 -17.76 6.73
CA MET A 121 -6.93 -17.33 5.34
C MET A 121 -7.96 -16.20 5.25
N ASN A 122 -9.08 -16.31 5.98
CA ASN A 122 -10.12 -15.28 6.02
C ASN A 122 -9.59 -13.97 6.65
N SER A 123 -8.74 -14.09 7.68
CA SER A 123 -8.04 -12.94 8.28
C SER A 123 -7.08 -12.27 7.29
N LEU A 124 -6.31 -13.06 6.53
CA LEU A 124 -5.45 -12.56 5.45
C LEU A 124 -6.22 -11.78 4.39
N GLU A 125 -7.40 -12.23 3.99
CA GLU A 125 -8.22 -11.49 3.02
C GLU A 125 -8.59 -10.09 3.54
N THR A 126 -8.94 -10.00 4.82
CA THR A 126 -9.25 -8.72 5.48
C THR A 126 -8.01 -7.82 5.52
N MET A 127 -6.85 -8.36 5.90
CA MET A 127 -5.57 -7.62 5.91
C MET A 127 -5.17 -7.16 4.51
N CYS A 128 -5.37 -7.97 3.47
CA CYS A 128 -5.09 -7.58 2.09
C CYS A 128 -5.93 -6.40 1.62
N ASN A 129 -7.22 -6.38 1.94
CA ASN A 129 -8.09 -5.25 1.64
C ASN A 129 -7.61 -3.98 2.34
N TYR A 130 -7.18 -4.10 3.60
CA TYR A 130 -6.59 -2.99 4.34
C TYR A 130 -5.27 -2.50 3.74
N LEU A 131 -4.34 -3.41 3.43
CA LEU A 131 -3.04 -3.10 2.83
C LEU A 131 -3.20 -2.41 1.47
N THR A 132 -4.10 -2.94 0.62
CA THR A 132 -4.40 -2.36 -0.69
C THR A 132 -4.93 -0.93 -0.56
N THR A 133 -5.92 -0.71 0.32
CA THR A 133 -6.50 0.62 0.54
C THR A 133 -5.50 1.58 1.17
N SER A 134 -4.68 1.11 2.10
CA SER A 134 -3.65 1.92 2.77
C SER A 134 -2.53 2.31 1.81
N LEU A 135 -2.09 1.41 0.94
CA LEU A 135 -1.10 1.71 -0.09
C LEU A 135 -1.63 2.70 -1.13
N GLN A 136 -2.90 2.58 -1.53
CA GLN A 136 -3.55 3.57 -2.40
C GLN A 136 -3.58 4.95 -1.76
N SER A 137 -3.90 5.03 -0.47
CA SER A 137 -3.90 6.29 0.28
C SER A 137 -2.51 6.93 0.34
N VAL A 138 -1.46 6.12 0.63
CA VAL A 138 -0.07 6.61 0.76
C VAL A 138 0.55 7.00 -0.59
N GLN A 139 0.28 6.25 -1.66
CA GLN A 139 0.84 6.55 -2.99
C GLN A 139 0.10 7.67 -3.73
N GLY A 140 -1.14 7.98 -3.31
CA GLY A 140 -2.00 8.94 -3.99
C GLY A 140 -2.57 8.41 -5.31
N SER A 141 -3.76 8.89 -5.66
CA SER A 141 -4.54 8.44 -6.83
C SER A 141 -3.84 8.65 -8.18
N GLU A 142 -2.73 9.38 -8.21
CA GLU A 142 -1.96 9.74 -9.41
C GLU A 142 -0.76 8.79 -9.67
N SER A 143 -0.47 7.87 -8.76
CA SER A 143 0.59 6.87 -8.96
C SER A 143 0.15 5.83 -9.99
N SER A 144 0.76 5.87 -11.18
CA SER A 144 0.60 4.86 -12.25
C SER A 144 1.27 3.51 -11.91
N ALA A 145 1.90 3.37 -10.76
CA ALA A 145 2.63 2.16 -10.42
C ALA A 145 1.68 1.06 -9.99
N ALA A 146 1.88 -0.13 -10.55
CA ALA A 146 1.15 -1.33 -10.13
C ALA A 146 1.42 -1.57 -8.63
N LEU A 147 0.33 -1.63 -7.87
CA LEU A 147 0.35 -2.00 -6.46
C LEU A 147 0.73 -3.48 -6.33
N PRO A 148 1.32 -3.88 -5.18
CA PRO A 148 1.53 -5.30 -4.89
C PRO A 148 0.19 -6.05 -4.95
N ASP A 149 0.15 -7.17 -5.68
CA ASP A 149 -1.05 -7.99 -5.83
C ASP A 149 -1.12 -9.06 -4.74
N PHE A 150 -1.47 -8.63 -3.53
CA PHE A 150 -1.67 -9.53 -2.40
C PHE A 150 -2.80 -10.55 -2.64
N ARG A 151 -3.73 -10.25 -3.56
CA ARG A 151 -4.87 -11.11 -3.86
C ARG A 151 -4.46 -12.32 -4.67
N SER A 152 -3.56 -12.15 -5.63
CA SER A 152 -2.97 -13.28 -6.36
C SER A 152 -2.26 -14.28 -5.44
N GLU A 153 -1.57 -13.78 -4.41
CA GLU A 153 -0.87 -14.61 -3.44
C GLU A 153 -1.85 -15.38 -2.55
N ILE A 154 -2.92 -14.75 -2.04
CA ILE A 154 -3.98 -15.46 -1.29
C ILE A 154 -4.60 -16.58 -2.11
N VAL A 155 -4.96 -16.31 -3.37
CA VAL A 155 -5.60 -17.31 -4.25
C VAL A 155 -4.72 -18.55 -4.42
N LEU A 156 -3.39 -18.39 -4.42
CA LEU A 156 -2.47 -19.52 -4.49
C LEU A 156 -2.55 -20.41 -3.24
N TYR A 157 -2.63 -19.84 -2.04
CA TYR A 157 -2.80 -20.61 -0.80
C TYR A 157 -4.21 -21.20 -0.66
N GLU A 158 -5.24 -20.49 -1.12
CA GLU A 158 -6.61 -20.99 -1.16
C GLU A 158 -6.71 -22.24 -2.03
N ASN A 159 -6.13 -22.20 -3.24
CA ASN A 159 -6.06 -23.36 -4.14
C ASN A 159 -5.27 -24.52 -3.53
N ALA A 160 -4.15 -24.24 -2.86
CA ALA A 160 -3.36 -25.27 -2.17
C ALA A 160 -4.15 -25.90 -1.01
N MET A 161 -4.97 -25.13 -0.30
CA MET A 161 -5.82 -25.62 0.78
C MET A 161 -6.93 -26.52 0.26
N GLU A 162 -7.54 -26.16 -0.87
CA GLU A 162 -8.55 -26.98 -1.52
C GLU A 162 -7.96 -28.32 -2.00
N GLN A 163 -6.73 -28.30 -2.54
CA GLN A 163 -6.00 -29.53 -2.89
C GLN A 163 -5.68 -30.40 -1.66
N LEU A 164 -5.29 -29.78 -0.55
CA LEU A 164 -5.04 -30.51 0.70
C LEU A 164 -6.32 -31.15 1.24
N LYS A 165 -7.44 -30.43 1.17
CA LYS A 165 -8.77 -30.90 1.59
C LYS A 165 -9.29 -32.06 0.73
N THR A 166 -9.10 -31.98 -0.58
CA THR A 166 -9.46 -33.08 -1.49
C THR A 166 -8.61 -34.31 -1.22
N ARG A 167 -7.30 -34.19 -1.05
CA ARG A 167 -6.42 -35.33 -0.68
C ARG A 167 -6.78 -35.94 0.68
N PHE A 168 -7.12 -35.11 1.66
CA PHE A 168 -7.65 -35.60 2.94
C PHE A 168 -8.92 -36.42 2.69
N GLN A 169 -9.91 -35.88 1.98
CA GLN A 169 -11.15 -36.62 1.68
C GLN A 169 -10.91 -37.92 0.89
N GLU A 170 -9.91 -37.97 0.01
CA GLU A 170 -9.51 -39.17 -0.73
C GLU A 170 -8.85 -40.21 0.17
N HIS A 171 -7.92 -39.82 1.05
CA HIS A 171 -7.31 -40.72 2.04
C HIS A 171 -8.34 -41.29 3.03
N PHE A 172 -9.39 -40.53 3.35
CA PHE A 172 -10.49 -41.00 4.19
C PHE A 172 -11.54 -41.80 3.41
N ARG A 173 -11.63 -41.65 2.08
CA ARG A 173 -12.38 -42.53 1.18
C ARG A 173 -11.51 -43.70 0.72
N ILE A 174 -11.06 -44.55 1.64
CA ILE A 174 -10.51 -45.85 1.23
C ILE A 174 -11.63 -46.67 0.53
N PRO A 175 -11.40 -47.23 -0.67
CA PRO A 175 -12.44 -47.80 -1.53
C PRO A 175 -12.99 -49.12 -0.99
N THR A 176 -14.31 -49.29 -1.09
CA THR A 176 -14.97 -50.61 -1.02
C THR A 176 -14.38 -51.53 -2.12
N PRO A 177 -14.20 -52.85 -1.89
CA PRO A 177 -13.53 -53.75 -2.84
C PRO A 177 -14.20 -53.76 -4.22
N PRO A 178 -13.50 -54.17 -5.29
CA PRO A 178 -14.02 -54.07 -6.66
C PRO A 178 -15.28 -54.95 -6.83
N GLY A 179 -16.44 -54.29 -6.84
CA GLY A 179 -17.71 -54.88 -7.25
C GLY A 179 -17.70 -55.13 -8.76
N PRO A 180 -18.35 -56.22 -9.23
CA PRO A 180 -18.15 -56.72 -10.58
C PRO A 180 -18.67 -55.75 -11.63
N VAL A 181 -17.87 -55.59 -12.69
CA VAL A 181 -18.13 -54.79 -13.88
C VAL A 181 -19.53 -55.09 -14.43
N THR A 182 -20.38 -54.06 -14.51
CA THR A 182 -21.54 -54.09 -15.40
C THR A 182 -21.78 -52.71 -16.01
N ILE A 183 -21.65 -52.65 -17.33
CA ILE A 183 -22.13 -51.60 -18.25
C ILE A 183 -22.92 -52.37 -19.33
N PRO A 184 -23.90 -51.82 -20.08
CA PRO A 184 -24.59 -50.52 -20.04
C PRO A 184 -26.15 -50.64 -20.01
N LYS A 185 -26.85 -49.51 -19.82
CA LYS A 185 -28.05 -49.16 -20.63
C LYS A 185 -28.51 -47.71 -20.39
N GLU A 186 -28.38 -46.90 -21.43
CA GLU A 186 -29.33 -45.82 -21.77
C GLU A 186 -30.58 -46.45 -22.43
N PRO A 187 -31.67 -45.71 -22.76
CA PRO A 187 -32.06 -44.33 -22.42
C PRO A 187 -33.54 -44.24 -21.96
N GLN A 188 -34.01 -43.08 -21.46
CA GLN A 188 -35.33 -42.54 -21.88
C GLN A 188 -35.65 -41.12 -21.40
N GLN A 189 -36.35 -40.43 -22.30
CA GLN A 189 -36.78 -39.04 -22.34
C GLN A 189 -38.02 -38.72 -21.46
N CYS A 190 -38.17 -37.43 -21.14
CA CYS A 190 -39.41 -36.59 -21.02
C CYS A 190 -39.21 -35.61 -19.84
N THR A 191 -39.54 -34.30 -19.88
CA THR A 191 -40.45 -33.54 -20.74
C THR A 191 -40.16 -32.04 -20.59
N LYS A 192 -40.51 -31.28 -21.63
CA LYS A 192 -40.37 -29.83 -21.82
C LYS A 192 -41.04 -28.96 -20.72
N ARG A 193 -40.46 -27.78 -20.44
CA ARG A 193 -41.22 -26.51 -20.43
C ARG A 193 -40.32 -25.30 -20.75
N ARG A 194 -40.80 -24.48 -21.68
CA ARG A 194 -40.20 -23.26 -22.25
C ARG A 194 -40.91 -22.05 -21.66
N VAL A 195 -40.17 -21.00 -21.27
CA VAL A 195 -40.67 -19.61 -21.25
C VAL A 195 -39.55 -18.69 -21.73
N LYS A 196 -39.92 -17.69 -22.53
CA LYS A 196 -39.09 -16.76 -23.29
C LYS A 196 -39.51 -15.35 -22.86
N THR A 197 -38.58 -14.46 -22.48
CA THR A 197 -38.87 -13.02 -22.47
C THR A 197 -37.62 -12.17 -22.68
N GLN A 198 -37.81 -11.08 -23.41
CA GLN A 198 -36.85 -10.23 -24.08
C GLN A 198 -36.12 -9.21 -23.19
N SER A 199 -34.98 -8.77 -23.74
CA SER A 199 -34.17 -7.57 -23.56
C SER A 199 -34.88 -6.24 -23.29
N THR A 200 -34.25 -5.35 -22.49
CA THR A 200 -34.12 -3.91 -22.78
C THR A 200 -32.88 -3.31 -22.09
N LEU A 201 -32.13 -2.51 -22.85
CA LEU A 201 -30.97 -1.71 -22.49
C LEU A 201 -31.42 -0.25 -22.28
N THR A 202 -31.03 0.40 -21.18
CA THR A 202 -31.37 1.82 -20.95
C THR A 202 -30.16 2.60 -20.44
N GLN A 203 -29.75 3.57 -21.26
CA GLN A 203 -28.74 4.60 -20.98
C GLN A 203 -29.28 5.63 -19.98
N THR A 204 -28.42 6.19 -19.14
CA THR A 204 -28.76 7.37 -18.31
C THR A 204 -27.84 8.53 -18.67
N SER A 205 -28.42 9.57 -19.27
CA SER A 205 -27.83 10.87 -19.57
C SER A 205 -27.99 11.79 -18.35
N ILE A 206 -26.92 12.45 -17.92
CA ILE A 206 -26.92 13.43 -16.81
C ILE A 206 -26.94 14.85 -17.40
N LEU A 207 -27.91 15.66 -16.96
CA LEU A 207 -28.06 17.08 -17.28
C LEU A 207 -27.31 17.94 -16.24
N PRO A 208 -26.55 18.99 -16.60
CA PRO A 208 -25.94 19.89 -15.64
C PRO A 208 -26.83 21.12 -15.36
N ARG A 209 -26.94 21.50 -14.09
CA ARG A 209 -27.61 22.75 -13.64
C ARG A 209 -26.57 23.70 -13.03
N PRO A 210 -26.53 24.99 -13.40
CA PRO A 210 -25.60 25.95 -12.82
C PRO A 210 -26.24 26.71 -11.66
N HIS A 211 -25.52 26.90 -10.57
CA HIS A 211 -25.78 28.02 -9.66
C HIS A 211 -24.46 28.62 -9.21
N GLN A 212 -24.26 29.87 -9.63
CA GLN A 212 -23.14 30.74 -9.29
C GLN A 212 -23.30 31.25 -7.85
N SER A 213 -22.20 31.27 -7.09
CA SER A 213 -22.06 32.13 -5.92
C SER A 213 -20.81 33.01 -6.05
N LEU A 214 -20.92 34.22 -5.50
CA LEU A 214 -20.05 35.38 -5.70
C LEU A 214 -18.60 35.23 -5.18
N GLY A 215 -18.24 34.12 -4.54
CA GLY A 215 -16.87 33.83 -4.06
C GLY A 215 -15.86 33.46 -5.15
N SER A 216 -16.31 33.18 -6.38
CA SER A 216 -15.47 32.72 -7.50
C SER A 216 -14.67 33.81 -8.22
N ARG A 217 -14.93 35.10 -7.94
CA ARG A 217 -14.26 36.22 -8.64
C ARG A 217 -12.88 36.57 -8.07
N LEU A 218 -12.65 36.35 -6.77
CA LEU A 218 -11.34 36.59 -6.15
C LEU A 218 -10.33 35.47 -6.45
N TYR A 219 -10.78 34.21 -6.46
CA TYR A 219 -9.95 33.07 -6.87
C TYR A 219 -9.51 33.13 -8.34
N LYS A 220 -10.36 33.67 -9.23
CA LYS A 220 -10.02 33.85 -10.65
C LYS A 220 -8.95 34.91 -10.91
N ALA A 221 -8.78 35.89 -10.02
CA ALA A 221 -7.77 36.93 -10.17
C ALA A 221 -6.35 36.41 -9.83
N ILE A 222 -6.22 35.58 -8.81
CA ILE A 222 -4.94 34.96 -8.41
C ILE A 222 -4.57 33.81 -9.37
N ALA A 223 -5.57 33.07 -9.88
CA ALA A 223 -5.34 32.03 -10.89
C ALA A 223 -4.84 32.57 -12.25
N ALA A 224 -5.05 33.86 -12.53
CA ALA A 224 -4.70 34.50 -13.80
C ALA A 224 -3.29 35.14 -13.83
N SER A 225 -2.58 35.25 -12.70
CA SER A 225 -1.23 35.82 -12.70
C SER A 225 -0.17 34.75 -13.01
N THR A 226 0.02 34.47 -14.30
CA THR A 226 1.15 33.69 -14.82
C THR A 226 2.50 34.25 -14.39
N VAL A 227 2.58 35.57 -14.17
CA VAL A 227 3.78 36.27 -13.72
C VAL A 227 4.16 35.88 -12.29
N ALA A 228 3.20 35.82 -11.36
CA ALA A 228 3.49 35.41 -9.98
C ALA A 228 3.97 33.95 -9.90
N LYS A 229 3.38 33.07 -10.73
CA LYS A 229 3.83 31.67 -10.83
C LYS A 229 5.25 31.56 -11.39
N LEU A 230 5.59 32.34 -12.40
CA LEU A 230 6.93 32.36 -12.99
C LEU A 230 7.98 32.92 -12.03
N VAL A 231 7.66 33.96 -11.27
CA VAL A 231 8.57 34.53 -10.25
C VAL A 231 8.85 33.51 -9.15
N PHE A 232 7.83 32.76 -8.71
CA PHE A 232 8.01 31.70 -7.71
C PHE A 232 8.90 30.55 -8.23
N ILE A 233 8.66 30.10 -9.47
CA ILE A 233 9.49 29.06 -10.11
C ILE A 233 10.93 29.54 -10.30
N LEU A 234 11.12 30.80 -10.69
CA LEU A 234 12.47 31.37 -10.88
C LEU A 234 13.22 31.48 -9.55
N ALA A 235 12.54 31.87 -8.48
CA ALA A 235 13.11 31.92 -7.14
C ALA A 235 13.52 30.52 -6.65
N LEU A 236 12.69 29.50 -6.88
CA LEU A 236 12.97 28.11 -6.53
C LEU A 236 14.16 27.53 -7.34
N LEU A 237 14.26 27.87 -8.62
CA LEU A 237 15.39 27.44 -9.46
C LEU A 237 16.70 28.14 -9.04
N ALA A 238 16.63 29.41 -8.65
CA ALA A 238 17.80 30.15 -8.19
C ALA A 238 18.34 29.59 -6.86
N THR A 239 17.47 29.23 -5.92
CA THR A 239 17.88 28.61 -4.65
C THR A 239 18.42 27.20 -4.85
N MET A 240 17.86 26.41 -5.77
CA MET A 240 18.42 25.11 -6.13
C MET A 240 19.80 25.23 -6.80
N ALA A 241 19.99 26.21 -7.69
CA ALA A 241 21.26 26.45 -8.36
C ALA A 241 22.36 26.89 -7.36
N THR A 242 22.02 27.72 -6.37
CA THR A 242 22.98 28.11 -5.32
C THR A 242 23.33 26.94 -4.41
N LEU A 243 22.38 26.06 -4.07
CA LEU A 243 22.66 24.84 -3.29
C LEU A 243 23.59 23.86 -4.02
N ILE A 244 23.46 23.76 -5.35
CA ILE A 244 24.36 22.95 -6.19
C ILE A 244 25.74 23.61 -6.29
N TYR A 245 25.81 24.94 -6.46
CA TYR A 245 27.07 25.68 -6.58
C TYR A 245 27.88 25.71 -5.27
N VAL A 246 27.22 25.75 -4.12
CA VAL A 246 27.84 25.74 -2.79
C VAL A 246 28.34 24.33 -2.40
N GLY A 247 28.14 23.31 -3.24
CA GLY A 247 28.71 21.98 -3.04
C GLY A 247 28.11 21.22 -1.83
N LEU A 248 26.90 21.60 -1.42
CA LEU A 248 26.18 20.99 -0.29
C LEU A 248 25.73 19.54 -0.58
N PHE A 249 25.67 19.20 -1.87
CA PHE A 249 25.71 17.82 -2.35
C PHE A 249 27.16 17.54 -2.77
N GLY A 250 27.89 16.84 -1.92
CA GLY A 250 29.29 16.50 -2.14
C GLY A 250 29.54 15.96 -3.55
N THR A 251 30.71 16.29 -4.08
CA THR A 251 31.24 15.84 -5.36
C THR A 251 31.28 14.31 -5.45
N THR A 252 30.20 13.68 -5.91
CA THR A 252 30.22 12.25 -6.25
C THR A 252 29.42 11.99 -7.52
N PHE A 253 29.85 12.59 -8.63
CA PHE A 253 29.66 11.99 -9.95
C PHE A 253 31.04 11.71 -10.54
N GLY A 254 31.65 10.63 -10.07
CA GLY A 254 32.81 9.98 -10.69
C GLY A 254 32.41 8.54 -11.07
N PRO A 255 32.79 8.04 -12.26
CA PRO A 255 32.35 6.74 -12.74
C PRO A 255 33.17 5.64 -12.06
N HIS A 256 32.60 4.93 -11.09
CA HIS A 256 33.21 3.71 -10.58
C HIS A 256 32.38 2.49 -10.98
N LEU A 257 32.89 1.85 -12.04
CA LEU A 257 32.58 0.50 -12.46
C LEU A 257 32.74 -0.49 -11.29
N ILE A 258 31.71 -1.34 -11.13
CA ILE A 258 31.74 -2.78 -10.88
C ILE A 258 32.94 -3.31 -10.08
N TYR A 259 32.67 -3.84 -8.88
CA TYR A 259 33.15 -5.18 -8.50
C TYR A 259 32.05 -5.94 -7.76
N VAL A 260 31.31 -6.71 -8.54
CA VAL A 260 30.62 -7.93 -8.11
C VAL A 260 31.71 -9.01 -8.05
N ASN A 261 31.91 -9.64 -6.88
CA ASN A 261 32.73 -10.83 -6.62
C ASN A 261 34.24 -10.77 -6.98
N GLY A 262 35.09 -10.56 -5.97
CA GLY A 262 36.52 -10.90 -6.00
C GLY A 262 37.24 -10.47 -4.71
N PRO A 263 38.24 -11.22 -4.19
CA PRO A 263 38.92 -10.86 -2.95
C PRO A 263 39.91 -9.70 -3.17
N PRO A 264 40.19 -8.90 -2.12
CA PRO A 264 41.02 -7.69 -2.23
C PRO A 264 42.50 -8.04 -2.47
N PRO A 265 43.25 -7.23 -3.25
CA PRO A 265 44.69 -7.37 -3.37
C PRO A 265 45.41 -6.75 -2.15
N VAL A 266 46.58 -7.32 -1.85
CA VAL A 266 47.52 -6.95 -0.76
C VAL A 266 48.15 -5.57 -0.99
#